data_AF-A0A2E9D0S5-F1
#
_entry.id   AF-A0A2E9D0S5-F1
#
_cell.length_a   1.000
_cell.length_b   1.000
_cell.length_c   1.000
_cell.angle_alpha   90.00
_cell.angle_beta   90.00
_cell.angle_gamma   90.00
#
_symmetry.space_group_name_H-M   'P 1'
#
loop_
_entity.id
_entity.type
_entity.pdbx_description
1 polymer ?
#
loop_
_entity_poly.entity_id
_entity_poly.type
_entity_poly.pdbx_seq_one_letter_code
_entity_poly.pdbx_strand_id
1 'polypeptide(L)'
;MFKKGLVLFAVLSLYGCLQILPDDTIKDTFSAGKRMYDESKLKQNGGEKISFSTQVVLDNSAGKDETERECIGQLRKKLSQESTKKEAVILAENFHLVQSQDSPLVKCEISAYLWR
;
A
#
# COMPACT_ATOMS: atom_id res chain seq x y z
N MET A 1 59.54 7.31 39.62
CA MET A 1 59.89 6.14 38.79
C MET A 1 58.70 5.77 37.93
N PHE A 2 58.85 5.79 36.62
CA PHE A 2 57.81 5.55 35.62
C PHE A 2 57.14 4.18 35.83
N LYS A 3 55.81 4.13 35.89
CA LYS A 3 55.07 2.93 35.48
C LYS A 3 53.81 3.33 34.72
N LYS A 4 53.90 3.05 33.42
CA LYS A 4 52.87 3.11 32.39
C LYS A 4 51.65 2.28 32.85
N GLY A 5 50.46 2.86 32.78
CA GLY A 5 49.20 2.17 33.01
C GLY A 5 48.21 2.60 31.92
N LEU A 6 48.38 1.96 30.77
CA LEU A 6 47.64 2.04 29.52
C LEU A 6 46.17 2.54 29.65
N VAL A 7 45.88 3.67 29.02
CA VAL A 7 44.53 4.11 28.65
C VAL A 7 44.00 3.08 27.64
N LEU A 8 43.14 2.16 28.10
CA LEU A 8 42.34 1.32 27.21
C LEU A 8 41.17 2.16 26.71
N PHE A 9 41.48 2.93 25.66
CA PHE A 9 40.53 3.50 24.72
C PHE A 9 39.65 2.35 24.22
N ALA A 10 38.43 2.25 24.74
CA ALA A 10 37.37 1.49 24.09
C ALA A 10 36.97 2.26 22.83
N VAL A 11 37.81 2.17 21.80
CA VAL A 11 37.38 2.37 20.41
C VAL A 11 36.41 1.23 20.17
N LEU A 12 35.13 1.47 20.46
CA LEU A 12 34.04 0.73 19.84
C LEU A 12 34.19 0.96 18.35
N SER A 13 35.00 0.10 17.76
CA SER A 13 35.06 -0.14 16.35
C SER A 13 33.64 -0.45 15.90
N LEU A 14 33.01 0.54 15.27
CA LEU A 14 31.99 0.37 14.25
C LEU A 14 32.61 -0.47 13.12
N TYR A 15 32.88 -1.75 13.39
CA TYR A 15 33.07 -2.72 12.33
C TYR A 15 31.71 -2.85 11.69
N GLY A 16 31.61 -2.21 10.52
CA GLY A 16 30.43 -2.19 9.71
C GLY A 16 29.83 -3.58 9.60
N CYS A 17 28.59 -3.70 10.07
CA CYS A 17 27.63 -4.55 9.40
C CYS A 17 27.45 -3.99 7.99
N LEU A 18 28.41 -4.27 7.09
CA LEU A 18 28.09 -4.44 5.68
C LEU A 18 27.25 -5.73 5.61
N GLN A 19 26.03 -5.66 6.15
CA GLN A 19 24.98 -6.56 5.72
C GLN A 19 24.77 -6.17 4.27
N ILE A 20 25.31 -7.00 3.38
CA ILE A 20 24.93 -7.03 1.98
C ILE A 20 23.43 -7.34 2.01
N LEU A 21 22.64 -6.28 2.15
CA LEU A 21 21.22 -6.33 1.95
C LEU A 21 21.07 -6.84 0.53
N PRO A 22 20.38 -7.97 0.31
CA PRO A 22 20.14 -8.44 -1.03
C PRO A 22 19.53 -7.26 -1.81
N ASP A 23 19.99 -7.04 -3.04
CA ASP A 23 19.59 -5.91 -3.90
C ASP A 23 18.06 -5.70 -3.93
N ASP A 24 17.30 -6.79 -3.77
CA ASP A 24 15.85 -6.80 -3.70
C ASP A 24 15.30 -6.06 -2.47
N THR A 25 15.93 -6.17 -1.30
CA THR A 25 15.50 -5.44 -0.08
C THR A 25 15.72 -3.93 -0.22
N ILE A 26 16.73 -3.50 -0.95
CA ILE A 26 17.00 -2.07 -1.20
C ILE A 26 15.94 -1.49 -2.14
N LYS A 27 15.59 -2.23 -3.20
CA LYS A 27 14.52 -1.83 -4.13
C LYS A 27 13.16 -1.75 -3.45
N ASP A 28 12.84 -2.71 -2.59
CA ASP A 28 11.60 -2.71 -1.80
C ASP A 28 11.55 -1.57 -0.78
N THR A 29 12.67 -1.27 -0.13
CA THR A 29 12.77 -0.14 0.81
C THR A 29 12.61 1.20 0.09
N PHE A 30 13.24 1.35 -1.09
CA PHE A 30 13.13 2.57 -1.90
C PHE A 30 11.71 2.78 -2.44
N SER A 31 11.06 1.71 -2.91
CA SER A 31 9.68 1.77 -3.40
C SER A 31 8.69 2.08 -2.27
N ALA A 32 8.89 1.49 -1.09
CA ALA A 32 8.11 1.80 0.10
C ALA A 32 8.29 3.26 0.54
N GLY A 33 9.54 3.75 0.60
CA GLY A 33 9.87 5.13 0.95
C GLY A 33 9.26 6.15 -0.02
N LYS A 34 9.35 5.88 -1.34
CA LYS A 34 8.71 6.70 -2.36
C LYS A 34 7.18 6.75 -2.19
N ARG A 35 6.55 5.59 -1.96
CA ARG A 35 5.10 5.52 -1.72
C ARG A 35 4.69 6.32 -0.49
N MET A 36 5.45 6.24 0.60
CA MET A 36 5.19 7.03 1.81
C MET A 36 5.34 8.53 1.57
N TYR A 37 6.35 8.95 0.79
CA TYR A 37 6.54 10.34 0.40
C TYR A 37 5.36 10.86 -0.44
N ASP A 38 4.95 10.08 -1.45
CA ASP A 38 3.81 10.42 -2.31
C ASP A 38 2.51 10.51 -1.50
N GLU A 39 2.23 9.55 -0.62
CA GLU A 39 1.08 9.62 0.30
C GLU A 39 1.11 10.86 1.20
N SER A 40 2.29 11.23 1.73
CA SER A 40 2.44 12.43 2.58
C SER A 40 2.14 13.70 1.79
N LYS A 41 2.60 13.79 0.54
CA LYS A 41 2.31 14.92 -0.36
C LYS A 41 0.81 15.00 -0.69
N LEU A 42 0.14 13.87 -0.92
CA LEU A 42 -1.30 13.83 -1.17
C LEU A 42 -2.10 14.34 0.04
N LYS A 43 -1.72 13.92 1.25
CA LYS A 43 -2.30 14.45 2.50
C LYS A 43 -2.08 15.95 2.68
N GLN A 44 -0.85 16.43 2.48
CA GLN A 44 -0.52 17.86 2.60
C GLN A 44 -1.31 18.72 1.60
N ASN A 45 -1.61 18.18 0.42
CA ASN A 45 -2.45 18.83 -0.57
C ASN A 45 -3.96 18.74 -0.27
N GLY A 46 -4.35 18.37 0.95
CA GLY A 46 -5.74 18.30 1.40
C GLY A 46 -6.48 17.03 0.97
N GLY A 47 -5.75 15.98 0.55
CA GLY A 47 -6.36 14.71 0.20
C GLY A 47 -6.75 13.91 1.45
N GLU A 48 -7.99 13.42 1.47
CA GLU A 48 -8.49 12.50 2.49
C GLU A 48 -8.31 11.06 2.01
N LYS A 49 -7.66 10.20 2.82
CA LYS A 49 -7.51 8.78 2.51
C LYS A 49 -8.81 8.05 2.86
N ILE A 50 -9.40 7.37 1.87
CA ILE A 50 -10.61 6.55 2.07
C ILE A 50 -10.40 5.14 1.55
N SER A 51 -11.18 4.21 2.10
CA SER A 51 -11.31 2.85 1.60
C SER A 51 -12.78 2.53 1.38
N PHE A 52 -13.13 2.05 0.19
CA PHE A 52 -14.45 1.50 -0.09
C PHE A 52 -14.36 0.01 -0.38
N SER A 53 -15.39 -0.73 0.00
CA SER A 53 -15.54 -2.12 -0.33
C SER A 53 -16.93 -2.40 -0.86
N THR A 54 -17.04 -3.30 -1.82
CA THR A 54 -18.32 -3.83 -2.31
C THR A 54 -18.22 -5.34 -2.51
N GLN A 55 -19.36 -6.01 -2.62
CA GLN A 55 -19.46 -7.44 -2.89
C GLN A 55 -20.44 -7.65 -4.04
N VAL A 56 -20.06 -8.51 -4.98
CA VAL A 56 -20.92 -8.93 -6.09
C VAL A 56 -20.98 -10.45 -6.13
N VAL A 57 -22.09 -10.99 -6.61
CA VAL A 57 -22.23 -12.43 -6.83
C VAL A 57 -21.36 -12.82 -8.02
N LEU A 58 -20.58 -13.89 -7.86
CA LEU A 58 -19.80 -14.44 -8.96
C LEU A 58 -20.74 -15.10 -9.96
N ASP A 59 -20.91 -14.46 -11.11
CA ASP A 59 -21.65 -15.03 -12.22
C ASP A 59 -20.75 -16.01 -12.98
N ASN A 60 -21.04 -17.31 -12.82
CA ASN A 60 -20.31 -18.38 -13.50
C ASN A 60 -20.45 -18.33 -15.04
N SER A 61 -21.38 -17.54 -15.58
CA SER A 61 -21.56 -17.37 -17.03
C SER A 61 -20.71 -16.24 -17.63
N ALA A 62 -20.46 -15.16 -16.87
CA ALA A 62 -19.63 -14.03 -17.28
C ALA A 62 -18.13 -14.26 -17.03
N GLY A 63 -17.79 -15.15 -16.09
CA GLY A 63 -16.42 -15.45 -15.71
C GLY A 63 -15.86 -14.47 -14.68
N LYS A 64 -14.86 -14.93 -13.93
CA LYS A 64 -14.28 -14.22 -12.77
C LYS A 64 -13.77 -12.82 -13.13
N ASP A 65 -13.05 -12.69 -14.24
CA ASP A 65 -12.41 -11.43 -14.63
C ASP A 65 -13.43 -10.33 -14.96
N GLU A 66 -14.57 -10.69 -15.54
CA GLU A 66 -15.65 -9.74 -15.86
C GLU A 66 -16.36 -9.31 -14.57
N THR A 67 -16.65 -10.26 -13.67
CA THR A 67 -17.20 -9.94 -12.34
C THR A 67 -16.28 -9.02 -11.54
N GLU A 68 -14.97 -9.26 -11.55
CA GLU A 68 -13.98 -8.40 -10.88
C GLU A 68 -13.97 -6.99 -11.48
N ARG A 69 -14.01 -6.89 -12.83
CA ARG A 69 -14.07 -5.60 -13.54
C ARG A 69 -15.32 -4.81 -13.21
N GLU A 70 -16.48 -5.46 -13.16
CA GLU A 70 -17.74 -4.82 -12.79
C GLU A 70 -17.67 -4.32 -11.34
N CYS A 71 -17.23 -5.18 -10.43
CA CYS A 71 -17.13 -4.91 -9.01
C CYS A 71 -16.20 -3.71 -8.71
N ILE A 72 -15.01 -3.65 -9.31
CA ILE A 72 -14.12 -2.49 -9.15
C ILE A 72 -14.66 -1.27 -9.90
N GLY A 73 -15.35 -1.46 -11.02
CA GLY A 73 -15.99 -0.39 -11.79
C GLY A 73 -17.03 0.37 -10.96
N GLN A 74 -17.83 -0.33 -10.16
CA GLN A 74 -18.76 0.29 -9.21
C GLN A 74 -18.04 1.15 -8.17
N LEU A 75 -16.91 0.67 -7.64
CA LEU A 75 -16.09 1.40 -6.67
C LEU A 75 -15.41 2.63 -7.28
N ARG A 76 -14.88 2.53 -8.50
CA ARG A 76 -14.30 3.67 -9.24
C ARG A 76 -15.34 4.73 -9.55
N LYS A 77 -16.55 4.32 -9.96
CA LYS A 77 -17.66 5.25 -10.19
C LYS A 77 -17.99 6.02 -8.91
N LYS A 78 -18.10 5.31 -7.77
CA LYS A 78 -18.32 5.93 -6.47
C LYS A 78 -17.20 6.92 -6.10
N LEU A 79 -15.94 6.54 -6.27
CA LEU A 79 -14.80 7.44 -6.03
C LEU A 79 -14.87 8.72 -6.88
N SER A 80 -15.22 8.60 -8.16
CA SER A 80 -15.34 9.75 -9.07
C SER A 80 -16.46 10.70 -8.66
N GLN A 81 -17.52 10.19 -8.03
CA GLN A 81 -18.63 10.99 -7.51
C GLN A 81 -18.27 11.69 -6.19
N GLU A 82 -17.43 11.06 -5.37
CA GLU A 82 -17.08 11.57 -4.04
C GLU A 82 -15.88 12.54 -4.03
N SER A 83 -15.04 12.54 -5.07
CA SER A 83 -13.92 13.48 -5.21
C SER A 83 -14.33 14.65 -6.10
N THR A 84 -14.85 15.71 -5.49
CA THR A 84 -15.48 16.84 -6.20
C THR A 84 -14.48 17.91 -6.66
N LYS A 85 -13.36 18.07 -5.94
CA LYS A 85 -12.39 19.14 -6.22
C LYS A 85 -11.27 18.72 -7.18
N LYS A 86 -10.90 17.44 -7.18
CA LYS A 86 -9.80 16.87 -7.97
C LYS A 86 -10.08 15.41 -8.29
N GLU A 87 -9.40 14.87 -9.29
CA GLU A 87 -9.44 13.44 -9.57
C GLU A 87 -8.92 12.64 -8.37
N ALA A 88 -9.61 11.54 -8.02
CA ALA A 88 -9.20 10.66 -6.95
C ALA A 88 -7.93 9.89 -7.34
N VAL A 89 -6.99 9.74 -6.41
CA VAL A 89 -5.75 8.99 -6.63
C VAL A 89 -5.89 7.61 -6.01
N ILE A 90 -5.97 6.57 -6.84
CA ILE A 90 -6.08 5.18 -6.39
C ILE A 90 -4.69 4.69 -5.95
N LEU A 91 -4.63 4.13 -4.74
CA LEU A 91 -3.41 3.57 -4.16
C LEU A 91 -3.34 2.05 -4.32
N ALA A 92 -4.49 1.38 -4.16
CA ALA A 92 -4.59 -0.07 -4.21
C ALA A 92 -6.00 -0.50 -4.60
N GLU A 93 -6.07 -1.61 -5.33
CA GLU A 93 -7.29 -2.35 -5.67
C GLU A 93 -7.06 -3.79 -5.23
N ASN A 94 -7.93 -4.33 -4.39
CA ASN A 94 -7.83 -5.69 -3.87
C ASN A 94 -9.09 -6.48 -4.20
N PHE A 95 -8.93 -7.76 -4.48
CA PHE A 95 -9.99 -8.69 -4.82
C PHE A 95 -9.90 -9.92 -3.94
N HIS A 96 -11.02 -10.31 -3.36
CA HIS A 96 -11.13 -11.48 -2.50
C HIS A 96 -12.34 -12.31 -2.91
N LEU A 97 -12.11 -13.60 -3.17
CA LEU A 97 -13.19 -14.55 -3.30
C LEU A 97 -13.71 -14.90 -1.91
N VAL A 98 -15.00 -14.67 -1.69
CA VAL A 98 -15.70 -14.99 -0.44
C VAL A 98 -16.62 -16.16 -0.73
N GLN A 99 -16.34 -17.30 -0.10
CA GLN A 99 -17.22 -18.48 -0.17
C GLN A 99 -18.44 -18.20 0.70
N SER A 100 -19.60 -17.96 0.09
CA SER A 100 -20.90 -17.95 0.78
C SER A 100 -21.63 -19.27 0.53
N GLN A 101 -22.52 -19.64 1.45
CA GLN A 101 -23.24 -20.92 1.39
C GLN A 101 -24.12 -21.05 0.13
N ASP A 102 -24.63 -19.93 -0.37
CA ASP A 102 -25.58 -19.92 -1.49
C ASP A 102 -24.90 -19.71 -2.85
N SER A 103 -23.84 -18.90 -2.90
CA SER A 103 -23.10 -18.59 -4.14
C SER A 103 -21.72 -18.01 -3.82
N PRO A 104 -20.69 -18.29 -4.62
CA PRO A 104 -19.41 -17.60 -4.49
C PRO A 104 -19.59 -16.09 -4.73
N LEU A 105 -18.95 -15.28 -3.90
CA LEU A 105 -18.97 -13.81 -4.00
C LEU A 105 -17.57 -13.30 -4.33
N VAL A 106 -17.49 -12.20 -5.06
CA VAL A 106 -16.27 -11.41 -5.24
C VAL A 106 -16.40 -10.15 -4.39
N LYS A 107 -15.52 -10.01 -3.41
CA LYS A 107 -15.36 -8.77 -2.64
C LYS A 107 -14.24 -7.95 -3.25
N CYS A 108 -14.53 -6.71 -3.60
CA CYS A 108 -13.52 -5.76 -4.07
C CYS A 108 -13.33 -4.65 -3.04
N GLU A 109 -12.10 -4.18 -2.93
CA GLU A 109 -11.73 -3.07 -2.07
C GLU A 109 -10.87 -2.09 -2.86
N ILE A 110 -11.14 -0.80 -2.72
CA ILE A 110 -10.33 0.27 -3.31
C ILE A 110 -9.88 1.21 -2.20
N SER A 111 -8.58 1.50 -2.15
CA SER A 111 -8.02 2.52 -1.28
C SER A 111 -7.53 3.68 -2.13
N ALA A 112 -7.95 4.90 -1.81
CA ALA A 112 -7.67 6.08 -2.61
C ALA A 112 -7.58 7.36 -1.76
N TYR A 113 -7.01 8.41 -2.34
CA TYR A 113 -7.15 9.78 -1.84
C TYR A 113 -8.21 10.52 -2.65
N LEU A 114 -9.07 11.27 -1.96
CA LEU A 114 -10.09 12.13 -2.55
C LEU A 114 -10.02 13.56 -2.02
N TRP A 115 -10.65 14.50 -2.74
CA TRP A 115 -10.75 15.90 -2.35
C TRP A 115 -12.22 16.36 -2.42
N ARG A 116 -12.75 16.83 -1.29
CA ARG A 116 -14.11 17.38 -1.13
C ARG A 116 -14.06 18.81 -0.65
#